data_AF-A0A2E6X4Z8-F1
#
_entry.id   AF-A0A2E6X4Z8-F1
#
_cell.length_a   1.000
_cell.length_b   1.000
_cell.length_c   1.000
_cell.angle_alpha   90.00
_cell.angle_beta   90.00
_cell.angle_gamma   90.00
#
_symmetry.space_group_name_H-M   'P 1'
#
loop_
_entity.id
_entity.type
_entity.pdbx_description
1 polymer ?
#
loop_
_entity_poly.entity_id
_entity_poly.type
_entity_poly.pdbx_seq_one_letter_code
_entity_poly.pdbx_strand_id
1 'polypeptide(L)'
;MFAINFKTKMAHFAQIDNEGTVTQVIVVADEHEADGEQWCADFLGGTWKQTSYNTRGGEHSEGGEAFRKNFAGTGFKYDSDLDAFIPPKPPFESWVLNESTCQWEAPVPRPDGPAAWDEEAGEWVEVEEPLMETDNTNQ
;
A
#
# COMPACT_ATOMS: atom_id res chain seq x y z
N MET A 1 18.89 -19.77 29.48
CA MET A 1 19.41 -18.81 28.48
C MET A 1 18.31 -18.62 27.46
N PHE A 2 17.47 -17.58 27.64
CA PHE A 2 16.41 -17.28 26.68
C PHE A 2 17.06 -16.48 25.54
N ALA A 3 17.09 -17.05 24.35
CA ALA A 3 17.40 -16.28 23.15
C ALA A 3 16.21 -15.35 22.93
N ILE A 4 16.39 -14.07 23.28
CA ILE A 4 15.48 -13.01 22.83
C ILE A 4 15.80 -12.85 21.34
N ASN A 5 14.98 -13.46 20.49
CA ASN A 5 15.01 -13.18 19.06
C ASN A 5 14.58 -11.73 18.88
N PHE A 6 15.55 -10.82 18.76
CA PHE A 6 15.32 -9.49 18.21
C PHE A 6 15.09 -9.67 16.71
N LYS A 7 13.87 -10.04 16.31
CA LYS A 7 13.43 -9.77 14.94
C LYS A 7 13.43 -8.26 14.88
N THR A 8 14.42 -7.65 14.22
CA THR A 8 14.47 -6.21 13.97
C THR A 8 13.29 -5.87 13.08
N LYS A 9 12.11 -5.69 13.68
CA LYS A 9 10.95 -5.20 12.98
C LYS A 9 11.14 -3.69 12.82
N MET A 10 10.82 -3.25 11.62
CA MET A 10 10.99 -1.88 11.18
C MET A 10 9.57 -1.40 10.90
N ALA A 11 9.06 -0.54 11.77
CA ALA A 11 7.69 -0.06 11.71
C ALA A 11 7.59 1.07 10.70
N HIS A 12 6.56 1.06 9.86
CA HIS A 12 6.40 2.08 8.82
C HIS A 12 5.38 3.12 9.29
N PHE A 13 5.67 4.39 9.03
CA PHE A 13 4.81 5.50 9.41
C PHE A 13 4.62 6.43 8.22
N ALA A 14 3.37 6.74 7.91
CA ALA A 14 2.98 7.63 6.83
C ALA A 14 2.70 9.03 7.38
N GLN A 15 3.36 10.05 6.84
CA GLN A 15 3.02 11.44 7.12
C GLN A 15 1.83 11.85 6.28
N ILE A 16 0.87 12.53 6.90
CA ILE A 16 -0.38 12.98 6.29
C ILE A 16 -0.43 14.51 6.35
N ASP A 17 -0.72 15.14 5.22
CA ASP A 17 -0.92 16.59 5.15
C ASP A 17 -2.32 17.03 5.64
N ASN A 18 -2.58 18.33 5.60
CA ASN A 18 -3.84 18.91 6.06
C ASN A 18 -5.04 18.52 5.18
N GLU A 19 -4.82 17.96 3.99
CA GLU A 19 -5.86 17.48 3.08
C GLU A 19 -6.08 15.96 3.19
N GLY A 20 -5.42 15.30 4.16
CA GLY A 20 -5.48 13.86 4.32
C GLY A 20 -4.62 13.09 3.32
N THR A 21 -3.68 13.73 2.62
CA THR A 21 -2.80 13.07 1.64
C THR A 21 -1.52 12.58 2.28
N VAL A 22 -1.12 11.35 1.96
CA VAL A 22 0.19 10.82 2.33
C VAL A 22 1.28 11.52 1.53
N THR A 23 2.21 12.19 2.21
CA THR A 23 3.34 12.89 1.57
C THR A 23 4.60 12.03 1.53
N GLN A 24 4.81 11.21 2.56
CA GLN A 24 5.95 10.30 2.67
C GLN A 24 5.64 9.13 3.59
N VAL A 25 6.39 8.04 3.42
CA VAL A 25 6.42 6.90 4.33
C VAL A 25 7.86 6.72 4.78
N ILE A 26 8.06 6.68 6.10
CA ILE A 26 9.38 6.45 6.68
C ILE A 26 9.36 5.14 7.48
N VAL A 27 10.56 4.70 7.79
CA VAL A 27 10.78 3.52 8.62
C VAL A 27 11.37 3.96 9.95
N VAL A 28 10.75 3.54 11.04
CA VAL A 28 11.16 3.83 12.41
C VAL A 28 11.61 2.53 13.08
N ALA A 29 12.60 2.65 13.96
CA ALA A 29 13.13 1.54 14.72
C ALA A 29 12.06 0.92 15.65
N ASP A 30 12.16 -0.39 15.88
CA ASP A 30 11.22 -1.18 16.69
C ASP A 30 10.98 -0.62 18.09
N GLU A 31 12.00 0.00 18.70
CA GLU A 31 11.91 0.59 20.04
C GLU A 31 10.87 1.71 20.15
N HIS A 32 10.47 2.28 19.00
CA HIS A 32 9.44 3.29 18.88
C HIS A 32 8.21 2.79 18.11
N GLU A 33 7.99 1.48 17.97
CA GLU A 33 6.80 0.97 17.27
C GLU A 33 5.51 1.38 17.99
N ALA A 34 5.47 1.21 19.31
CA ALA A 34 4.28 1.42 20.13
C ALA A 34 3.87 2.91 20.25
N ASP A 35 4.82 3.83 20.19
CA ASP A 35 4.63 5.28 20.31
C ASP A 35 5.04 6.04 19.04
N GLY A 36 5.26 5.33 17.92
CA GLY A 36 5.91 5.90 16.75
C GLY A 36 5.16 7.03 16.06
N GLU A 37 3.82 7.04 16.11
CA GLU A 37 3.04 8.18 15.61
C GLU A 37 3.41 9.47 16.38
N GLN A 38 3.52 9.38 17.72
CA GLN A 38 3.90 10.50 18.57
C GLN A 38 5.39 10.83 18.41
N TRP A 39 6.26 9.82 18.37
CA TRP A 39 7.68 10.01 18.15
C TRP A 39 7.96 10.76 16.84
N CYS A 40 7.33 10.36 15.73
CA CYS A 40 7.45 11.07 14.47
C CYS A 40 6.94 12.50 14.57
N ALA A 41 5.81 12.73 15.24
CA ALA A 41 5.29 14.08 15.44
C ALA A 41 6.23 14.97 16.27
N ASP A 42 6.84 14.44 17.32
CA ASP A 42 7.73 15.18 18.21
C ASP A 42 9.07 15.55 17.54
N PHE A 43 9.64 14.63 16.73
CA PHE A 43 10.95 14.84 16.10
C PHE A 43 10.88 15.48 14.71
N LEU A 44 9.85 15.16 13.92
CA LEU A 44 9.73 15.58 12.51
C LEU A 44 8.57 16.56 12.29
N GLY A 45 7.66 16.69 13.24
CA GLY A 45 6.44 17.48 13.10
C GLY A 45 5.40 16.84 12.17
N GLY A 46 4.19 17.39 12.22
CA GLY A 46 3.06 16.97 11.39
C GLY A 46 2.30 15.78 11.96
N THR A 47 1.42 15.21 11.14
CA THR A 47 0.52 14.11 11.52
C THR A 47 1.04 12.82 10.90
N TRP A 48 1.18 11.79 11.73
CA TRP A 48 1.71 10.50 11.31
C TRP A 48 0.76 9.38 11.67
N LYS A 49 0.67 8.37 10.79
CA LYS A 49 -0.11 7.15 11.03
C LYS A 49 0.71 5.91 10.74
N GLN A 50 0.66 4.93 11.63
CA GLN A 50 1.33 3.65 11.43
C GLN A 50 0.72 2.92 10.24
N THR A 51 1.57 2.23 9.47
CA THR A 51 1.21 1.44 8.30
C THR A 51 2.07 0.18 8.26
N SER A 52 1.61 -0.88 7.60
CA SER A 52 2.37 -2.12 7.48
C SER A 52 2.46 -2.57 6.04
N TYR A 53 3.69 -2.80 5.57
CA TYR A 53 4.00 -3.25 4.21
C TYR A 53 3.25 -4.55 3.86
N ASN A 54 3.01 -5.39 4.86
CA ASN A 54 2.33 -6.67 4.72
C ASN A 54 0.81 -6.56 4.80
N THR A 55 0.25 -5.35 4.95
CA THR A 55 -1.20 -5.14 5.04
C THR A 55 -1.80 -4.76 3.70
N ARG A 56 -2.80 -5.51 3.26
CA ARG A 56 -3.59 -5.22 2.06
C ARG A 56 -5.02 -5.69 2.23
N GLY A 57 -5.99 -4.84 1.92
CA GLY A 57 -7.42 -5.17 1.99
C GLY A 57 -7.93 -5.55 3.38
N GLY A 58 -7.28 -5.10 4.46
CA GLY A 58 -7.62 -5.48 5.83
C GLY A 58 -6.93 -6.76 6.33
N GLU A 59 -6.08 -7.38 5.51
CA GLU A 59 -5.40 -8.62 5.85
C GLU A 59 -3.89 -8.43 5.92
N HIS A 60 -3.26 -9.06 6.91
CA HIS A 60 -1.80 -9.11 7.02
C HIS A 60 -1.28 -10.42 6.43
N SER A 61 -0.44 -10.35 5.41
CA SER A 61 0.04 -11.52 4.64
C SER A 61 0.77 -12.58 5.49
N GLU A 62 1.47 -12.17 6.56
CA GLU A 62 2.16 -13.10 7.49
C GLU A 62 1.34 -13.45 8.76
N GLY A 63 0.04 -13.12 8.80
CA GLY A 63 -0.82 -13.39 9.96
C GLY A 63 -0.58 -12.49 11.18
N GLY A 64 0.04 -11.33 10.99
CA GLY A 64 0.18 -10.27 11.99
C GLY A 64 -1.04 -9.37 12.08
N GLU A 65 -0.87 -8.24 12.78
CA GLU A 65 -1.90 -7.20 12.85
C GLU A 65 -1.96 -6.42 11.53
N ALA A 66 -3.15 -6.34 10.94
CA ALA A 66 -3.39 -5.52 9.76
C ALA A 66 -3.59 -4.06 10.18
N PHE A 67 -2.75 -3.17 9.66
CA PHE A 67 -2.86 -1.74 9.91
C PHE A 67 -3.54 -1.02 8.75
N ARG A 68 -4.63 -0.31 9.06
CA ARG A 68 -5.23 0.72 8.20
C ARG A 68 -5.66 0.24 6.83
N LYS A 69 -6.17 -0.99 6.78
CA LYS A 69 -6.58 -1.78 5.61
C LYS A 69 -5.54 -1.96 4.50
N ASN A 70 -4.73 -0.98 4.16
CA ASN A 70 -3.75 -1.02 3.08
C ASN A 70 -2.46 -0.35 3.53
N PHE A 71 -1.33 -0.81 3.00
CA PHE A 71 -0.09 -0.07 3.11
C PHE A 71 -0.19 1.31 2.44
N ALA A 72 0.16 2.36 3.18
CA ALA A 72 0.25 3.73 2.65
C ALA A 72 1.30 3.86 1.53
N GLY A 73 0.97 4.64 0.51
CA GLY A 73 1.91 5.13 -0.49
C GLY A 73 1.76 6.63 -0.68
N THR A 74 2.80 7.31 -1.15
CA THR A 74 2.73 8.75 -1.46
C THR A 74 1.57 9.02 -2.44
N GLY A 75 0.75 10.04 -2.13
CA GLY A 75 -0.45 10.40 -2.88
C GLY A 75 -1.72 9.67 -2.43
N PHE A 76 -1.64 8.67 -1.55
CA PHE A 76 -2.82 8.00 -1.00
C PHE A 76 -3.59 8.97 -0.08
N LYS A 77 -4.90 8.80 0.00
CA LYS A 77 -5.73 9.52 0.98
C LYS A 77 -5.93 8.66 2.22
N TYR A 78 -5.74 9.24 3.40
CA TYR A 78 -6.14 8.62 4.66
C TYR A 78 -7.59 8.99 4.96
N ASP A 79 -8.42 7.97 5.11
CA ASP A 79 -9.81 8.09 5.54
C ASP A 79 -9.91 7.61 6.98
N SER A 80 -10.26 8.52 7.90
CA SER A 80 -10.35 8.21 9.33
C SER A 80 -11.61 7.43 9.71
N ASP A 81 -12.68 7.52 8.93
CA ASP A 81 -13.95 6.83 9.21
C ASP A 81 -13.84 5.35 8.82
N LEU A 82 -13.17 5.07 7.71
CA LEU A 82 -12.86 3.71 7.24
C LEU A 82 -11.59 3.13 7.86
N ASP A 83 -10.83 3.97 8.58
CA ASP A 83 -9.47 3.75 9.05
C ASP A 83 -8.59 3.10 7.97
N ALA A 84 -8.44 3.79 6.84
CA ALA A 84 -7.85 3.21 5.64
C ALA A 84 -6.94 4.17 4.88
N PHE A 85 -5.86 3.65 4.32
CA PHE A 85 -5.15 4.32 3.22
C PHE A 85 -5.77 3.90 1.88
N ILE A 86 -6.32 4.87 1.16
CA ILE A 86 -7.00 4.69 -0.12
C ILE A 86 -6.07 5.17 -1.24
N PRO A 87 -5.67 4.31 -2.20
CA PRO A 87 -4.89 4.73 -3.34
C PRO A 87 -5.64 5.77 -4.19
N PRO A 88 -4.94 6.64 -4.94
CA PRO A 88 -5.59 7.49 -5.95
C PRO A 88 -6.49 6.66 -6.86
N LYS A 89 -7.65 7.20 -7.23
CA LYS A 89 -8.52 6.53 -8.20
C LYS A 89 -7.75 6.36 -9.51
N PRO A 90 -7.65 5.12 -10.05
CA PRO A 90 -7.14 4.91 -11.40
C PRO A 90 -7.92 5.77 -12.41
N PRO A 91 -7.35 6.07 -13.59
CA PRO A 91 -8.03 6.85 -14.63
C PRO A 91 -9.11 6.02 -15.37
N PHE A 92 -9.88 5.22 -14.63
CA PHE A 92 -10.93 4.33 -15.09
C PHE A 92 -12.20 4.70 -14.33
N GLU A 93 -13.16 5.32 -15.02
CA GLU A 93 -14.37 5.83 -14.40
C GLU A 93 -15.23 4.69 -13.84
N SER A 94 -15.25 3.56 -14.55
CA SER A 94 -15.96 2.33 -14.23
C SER A 94 -15.50 1.65 -12.94
N TRP A 95 -14.30 1.97 -12.46
CA TRP A 95 -13.77 1.38 -11.23
C TRP A 95 -14.44 2.00 -10.00
N VAL A 96 -14.86 1.14 -9.09
CA VAL A 96 -15.57 1.51 -7.86
C VAL A 96 -14.71 1.18 -6.64
N LEU A 97 -14.83 1.98 -5.59
CA LEU A 97 -14.14 1.72 -4.33
C LEU A 97 -14.89 0.60 -3.60
N ASN A 98 -14.21 -0.49 -3.29
CA ASN A 98 -14.73 -1.48 -2.37
C ASN A 98 -14.51 -0.99 -0.94
N GLU A 99 -15.57 -0.57 -0.23
CA GLU A 99 -15.46 0.00 1.13
C GLU A 99 -14.93 -1.00 2.18
N SER A 100 -15.02 -2.30 1.90
CA SER A 100 -14.49 -3.34 2.80
C SER A 100 -12.97 -3.39 2.75
N THR A 101 -12.39 -3.34 1.55
CA THR A 101 -10.93 -3.45 1.32
C THR A 101 -10.25 -2.10 1.13
N CYS A 102 -11.02 -1.04 0.85
CA CYS A 102 -10.57 0.28 0.44
C CYS A 102 -9.64 0.27 -0.79
N GLN A 103 -9.87 -0.68 -1.70
CA GLN A 103 -9.20 -0.76 -3.00
C GLN A 103 -10.18 -0.44 -4.14
N TRP A 104 -9.65 0.11 -5.23
CA TRP A 104 -10.42 0.31 -6.45
C TRP A 104 -10.51 -1.01 -7.21
N GLU A 105 -11.73 -1.41 -7.56
CA GLU A 105 -12.03 -2.65 -8.26
C GLU A 105 -12.67 -2.37 -9.62
N ALA A 106 -12.19 -3.08 -10.64
CA ALA A 106 -12.83 -3.12 -11.94
C ALA A 106 -14.20 -3.84 -11.84
N PRO A 107 -15.17 -3.49 -12.69
CA PRO A 107 -16.49 -4.13 -12.68
C PRO A 107 -16.46 -5.60 -13.11
N VAL A 108 -15.39 -6.02 -13.81
CA VAL A 108 -15.17 -7.40 -14.26
C VAL A 108 -13.89 -7.95 -13.62
N PRO A 109 -13.90 -9.19 -13.08
CA PRO A 109 -12.71 -9.82 -12.52
C PRO A 109 -11.56 -9.88 -13.52
N ARG A 110 -10.34 -9.56 -13.06
CA ARG A 110 -9.14 -9.68 -13.88
C ARG A 110 -8.89 -11.16 -14.23
N PRO A 111 -8.64 -11.49 -15.52
CA PRO A 111 -8.26 -12.86 -15.90
C PRO A 111 -6.88 -13.22 -15.34
N ASP A 112 -6.59 -14.52 -15.31
CA ASP A 112 -5.24 -14.99 -14.99
C ASP A 112 -4.26 -14.56 -16.10
N GLY A 113 -3.09 -14.06 -15.70
CA GLY A 113 -2.01 -13.66 -16.60
C GLY A 113 -1.88 -12.15 -16.86
N PRO A 114 -1.02 -11.79 -17.83
CA PRO A 114 -0.81 -10.40 -18.23
C PRO A 114 -2.05 -9.84 -18.94
N ALA A 115 -2.71 -8.87 -18.33
CA ALA A 115 -3.85 -8.18 -18.92
C ALA A 115 -3.88 -6.71 -18.50
N ALA A 116 -4.39 -5.86 -19.39
CA ALA A 116 -4.67 -4.45 -19.15
C ALA A 116 -6.17 -4.20 -19.24
N TRP A 117 -6.68 -3.26 -18.44
CA TRP A 117 -8.09 -2.87 -18.47
C TRP A 117 -8.34 -1.93 -19.65
N ASP A 118 -9.30 -2.27 -20.52
CA ASP A 118 -9.82 -1.40 -21.57
C ASP A 118 -11.13 -0.77 -21.09
N GLU A 119 -11.07 0.52 -20.78
CA GLU A 119 -12.22 1.28 -20.25
C GLU A 119 -13.33 1.48 -21.29
N GLU A 120 -12.98 1.60 -22.58
CA GLU A 120 -13.97 1.81 -23.64
C GLU A 120 -14.73 0.51 -23.95
N ALA A 121 -14.02 -0.61 -23.96
CA ALA A 121 -14.60 -1.93 -24.16
C ALA A 121 -15.28 -2.48 -22.90
N GLY A 122 -14.86 -2.03 -21.70
CA GLY A 122 -15.36 -2.52 -20.42
C GLY A 122 -14.90 -3.94 -20.10
N GLU A 123 -13.71 -4.33 -20.58
CA GLU A 123 -13.16 -5.67 -20.41
C GLU A 123 -11.63 -5.65 -20.27
N TRP A 124 -11.06 -6.79 -19.86
CA TRP A 124 -9.61 -6.98 -19.79
C TRP A 124 -9.08 -7.48 -21.13
N VAL A 125 -8.05 -6.81 -21.65
CA VAL A 125 -7.35 -7.20 -22.88
C VAL A 125 -6.02 -7.84 -22.51
N GLU A 126 -5.76 -9.03 -23.05
CA GLU A 126 -4.49 -9.74 -22.87
C GLU A 126 -3.34 -8.94 -23.49
N VAL A 127 -2.22 -8.85 -22.77
CA VAL A 127 -1.01 -8.17 -23.27
C VAL A 127 0.10 -9.17 -23.46
N GLU A 128 0.78 -9.15 -24.60
CA GLU A 128 1.93 -10.01 -24.83
C GLU A 128 3.06 -9.60 -23.86
N GLU A 129 3.62 -10.57 -23.12
CA GLU A 129 4.84 -10.31 -22.35
C GLU A 129 5.94 -9.91 -23.34
N PRO A 130 6.62 -8.76 -23.15
CA PRO A 130 7.72 -8.41 -24.03
C PRO A 130 8.76 -9.52 -23.94
N LEU A 131 9.02 -10.17 -25.08
CA LEU A 131 10.13 -11.12 -25.19
C LEU A 131 11.39 -10.36 -24.78
N MET A 132 11.93 -10.67 -23.60
CA MET A 132 13.24 -10.19 -23.21
C MET A 132 14.22 -10.77 -24.23
N GLU A 133 14.60 -9.97 -25.22
CA GLU A 133 15.66 -10.30 -26.15
C GLU A 133 16.92 -10.37 -25.29
N THR A 134 17.31 -11.59 -24.91
CA THR A 134 18.60 -11.82 -24.26
C THR A 134 19.65 -11.45 -25.29
N ASP A 135 20.18 -10.23 -25.20
CA ASP A 135 21.32 -9.80 -25.99
C ASP A 135 22.51 -10.66 -25.58
N ASN A 136 22.66 -11.80 -26.27
CA ASN A 136 23.82 -12.65 -26.23
C ASN A 136 24.94 -11.97 -27.03
N THR A 137 25.38 -10.78 -26.63
CA THR A 137 26.63 -10.22 -27.11
C THR A 137 27.77 -10.80 -26.29
N ASN A 138 28.20 -11.97 -26.75
CA ASN A 138 29.55 -12.46 -26.52
C ASN A 138 30.52 -11.55 -27.29
N GLN A 139 31.28 -10.69 -26.59
CA GLN A 139 32.48 -10.06 -27.12
C GLN A 139 33.57 -9.94 -26.06
#